data_AF-A0A445CHT7-F1
#
_entry.id   AF-A0A445CHT7-F1
#
_cell.length_a   1.000
_cell.length_b   1.000
_cell.length_c   1.000
_cell.angle_alpha   90.00
_cell.angle_beta   90.00
_cell.angle_gamma   90.00
#
_symmetry.space_group_name_H-M   'P 1'
#
loop_
_entity.id
_entity.type
_entity.pdbx_description
1 polymer ?
#
loop_
_entity_poly.entity_id
_entity_poly.type
_entity_poly.pdbx_seq_one_letter_code
_entity_poly.pdbx_strand_id
1 'polypeptide(L)' 'MNESTSNLLNECDMDYSSKTHQFDEVGMIFKTLKEAGKFYKHYSKLAGFSTKIRNTARDGDNIKNQLIVCTREGR' A
#
# COMPACT_ATOMS: atom_id res chain seq x y z
N MET A 1 29.80 10.81 -6.56
CA MET A 1 29.53 9.41 -6.96
C MET A 1 28.46 8.86 -6.03
N ASN A 2 27.25 8.71 -6.54
CA ASN A 2 26.24 7.80 -6.01
C ASN A 2 25.45 7.28 -7.23
N GLU A 3 26.12 6.39 -7.93
CA GLU A 3 25.49 5.42 -8.80
C GLU A 3 24.55 4.57 -7.95
N SER A 4 23.26 4.55 -8.26
CA SER A 4 22.43 3.32 -8.23
C SER A 4 21.00 3.64 -8.61
N THR A 5 20.76 3.43 -9.90
CA THR A 5 19.60 2.69 -10.42
C THR A 5 18.23 3.10 -9.87
N SER A 6 17.66 4.07 -10.58
CA SER A 6 16.41 3.87 -11.30
C SER A 6 15.93 2.40 -11.32
N ASN A 7 15.18 2.03 -10.29
CA ASN A 7 14.09 1.06 -10.42
C ASN A 7 12.78 1.84 -10.57
N LEU A 8 12.76 2.68 -11.61
CA LEU A 8 11.55 3.15 -12.27
C LEU A 8 10.98 1.99 -13.08
N LEU A 9 10.56 0.91 -12.43
CA LEU A 9 9.88 -0.20 -13.09
C LEU A 9 8.78 -0.71 -12.17
N ASN A 10 7.67 0.02 -12.17
CA ASN A 10 6.54 -0.45 -12.96
C ASN A 10 5.52 0.69 -12.98
N GLU A 11 5.43 1.37 -14.12
CA GLU A 11 4.20 2.04 -14.54
C GLU A 11 3.06 1.03 -14.33
N CYS A 12 2.29 1.20 -13.26
CA CYS A 12 1.00 0.53 -13.18
C CYS A 12 0.01 1.53 -13.76
N ASP A 13 -0.05 1.58 -15.09
CA ASP A 13 -1.30 1.82 -15.79
C ASP A 13 -2.29 0.77 -15.28
N MET A 14 -3.01 1.14 -14.23
CA MET A 14 -4.15 0.38 -13.77
C MET A 14 -5.37 1.05 -14.36
N ASP A 15 -5.80 0.52 -15.51
CA ASP A 15 -7.15 0.66 -16.01
C ASP A 15 -8.10 0.11 -14.93
N TYR A 16 -8.44 0.95 -13.95
CA TYR A 16 -9.41 0.64 -12.92
C TYR A 16 -10.81 0.80 -13.53
N SER A 17 -11.12 -0.08 -14.47
CA SER A 17 -12.48 -0.33 -14.92
C SER A 17 -13.21 -1.09 -13.82
N SER A 18 -13.55 -0.38 -12.76
CA SER A 18 -14.61 -0.68 -11.78
C SER A 18 -14.86 0.59 -10.99
N LYS A 19 -15.63 1.52 -11.58
CA LYS A 19 -16.42 2.56 -10.89
C LYS A 19 -16.71 2.12 -9.43
N THR A 20 -16.36 2.90 -8.42
CA THR A 20 -17.17 4.04 -8.00
C THR A 20 -16.42 4.84 -6.93
N HIS A 21 -16.62 6.15 -6.97
CA HIS A 21 -16.31 7.03 -5.85
C HIS A 21 -17.11 6.57 -4.63
N GLN A 22 -16.45 5.93 -3.67
CA GLN A 22 -17.08 5.66 -2.38
C GLN A 22 -15.97 5.65 -1.34
N PHE A 23 -16.18 6.47 -0.32
CA PHE A 23 -15.32 6.69 0.84
C PHE A 23 -14.66 5.40 1.34
N ASP A 24 -13.47 5.52 1.92
CA ASP A 24 -12.71 4.41 2.54
C ASP A 24 -13.62 3.57 3.45
N GLU A 25 -14.29 2.56 2.90
CA GLU A 25 -15.26 1.74 3.63
C GLU A 25 -14.50 0.68 4.42
N VAL A 26 -14.76 0.64 5.73
CA VAL A 26 -14.32 -0.46 6.59
C VAL A 26 -14.85 -1.77 6.00
N GLY A 27 -13.96 -2.67 5.59
CA GLY A 27 -14.35 -3.97 5.01
C GLY A 27 -13.80 -4.29 3.61
N MET A 28 -12.84 -3.53 3.08
CA MET A 28 -12.16 -3.89 1.83
C MET A 28 -11.50 -5.28 1.91
N ILE A 29 -11.76 -6.14 0.93
CA ILE A 29 -11.15 -7.48 0.81
C ILE A 29 -10.21 -7.46 -0.39
N PHE A 30 -8.94 -7.79 -0.17
CA PHE A 30 -7.92 -7.96 -1.22
C PHE A 30 -7.64 -9.45 -1.43
N LYS A 31 -7.40 -9.88 -2.69
CA LYS A 31 -7.08 -11.29 -2.97
C LYS A 31 -5.67 -11.64 -2.54
N THR A 32 -4.77 -10.65 -2.55
CA THR A 32 -3.37 -10.83 -2.14
C THR A 32 -2.87 -9.66 -1.31
N LEU A 33 -1.86 -9.93 -0.48
CA LEU A 33 -1.16 -8.90 0.28
C LEU A 33 -0.49 -7.84 -0.62
N LYS A 34 -0.07 -8.25 -1.82
CA LYS A 34 0.56 -7.36 -2.82
C LYS A 34 -0.43 -6.31 -3.32
N GLU A 35 -1.68 -6.69 -3.56
CA GLU A 35 -2.75 -5.76 -3.96
C GLU A 35 -3.07 -4.77 -2.84
N ALA A 36 -3.24 -5.27 -1.60
CA ALA A 36 -3.44 -4.42 -0.43
C ALA A 36 -2.29 -3.41 -0.26
N GLY A 37 -1.04 -3.86 -0.41
CA GLY A 37 0.15 -3.00 -0.32
C GLY A 37 0.20 -1.92 -1.39
N LYS A 38 -0.20 -2.23 -2.64
CA LYS A 38 -0.31 -1.23 -3.71
C LYS A 38 -1.36 -0.17 -3.40
N PHE A 39 -2.53 -0.60 -2.93
CA PHE A 39 -3.63 0.29 -2.54
C PHE A 39 -3.18 1.27 -1.46
N TYR A 40 -2.68 0.79 -0.33
CA TYR A 40 -2.28 1.66 0.79
C TYR A 40 -1.11 2.58 0.43
N LYS A 41 -0.19 2.14 -0.45
CA LYS A 41 0.86 3.00 -0.98
C LYS A 41 0.30 4.16 -1.80
N HIS A 42 -0.70 3.91 -2.65
CA HIS A 42 -1.34 4.97 -3.43
C HIS A 42 -2.15 5.91 -2.53
N TYR A 43 -2.98 5.35 -1.65
CA TYR A 43 -3.79 6.10 -0.70
C TYR A 43 -2.94 7.03 0.18
N SER A 44 -1.81 6.55 0.69
CA SER A 44 -0.90 7.34 1.53
C SER A 44 -0.40 8.62 0.86
N LYS A 45 -0.10 8.55 -0.44
CA LYS A 45 0.33 9.70 -1.23
C LYS A 45 -0.79 10.71 -1.41
N LEU A 46 -2.01 10.25 -1.70
CA LEU A 46 -3.17 11.12 -1.87
C LEU A 46 -3.55 11.83 -0.57
N ALA A 47 -3.48 11.11 0.55
CA ALA A 47 -3.85 11.61 1.86
C ALA A 47 -2.72 12.38 2.59
N GLY A 48 -1.51 12.45 2.00
CA GLY A 48 -0.40 13.24 2.54
C GLY A 48 0.23 12.65 3.81
N PHE A 49 0.35 11.32 3.88
CA PHE A 49 1.06 10.65 4.97
C PHE A 49 1.99 9.56 4.44
N SER A 50 2.94 9.14 5.28
CA SER A 50 3.79 7.98 5.01
C SER A 50 3.22 6.74 5.69
N THR A 51 3.38 5.57 5.06
CA THR A 51 3.02 4.28 5.64
C THR A 51 4.26 3.49 6.03
N LYS A 52 4.23 2.80 7.17
CA LYS A 52 5.27 1.86 7.59
C LYS A 52 4.64 0.58 8.14
N ILE A 53 5.18 -0.57 7.74
CA ILE A 53 4.83 -1.85 8.37
C ILE A 53 5.53 -1.91 9.74
N ARG A 54 4.75 -2.01 10.81
CA ARG A 54 5.27 -2.14 12.20
C ARG A 54 5.40 -3.59 12.63
N ASN A 55 4.44 -4.43 12.26
CA ASN A 55 4.44 -5.83 12.65
C ASN A 55 3.83 -6.69 11.54
N THR A 56 4.24 -7.94 11.48
CA THR A 56 3.67 -8.97 10.63
C THR A 56 3.60 -10.25 11.45
N ALA A 57 2.39 -10.67 11.85
CA ALA A 57 2.25 -11.98 12.48
C ALA A 57 2.24 -13.05 11.39
N ARG A 58 3.04 -14.09 11.61
CA ARG A 58 3.14 -15.24 10.72
C ARG A 58 2.78 -16.51 11.44
N ASP A 59 2.40 -17.50 10.64
CA ASP A 59 2.18 -18.88 11.06
C ASP A 59 2.86 -19.80 10.04
N GLY A 60 4.09 -20.20 10.38
CA GLY A 60 5.04 -20.72 9.40
C GLY A 60 5.29 -19.71 8.28
N ASP A 61 5.07 -20.15 7.05
CA ASP A 61 5.24 -19.33 5.85
C ASP A 61 4.05 -18.42 5.55
N ASN A 62 2.91 -18.62 6.23
CA ASN A 62 1.69 -17.86 5.99
C ASN A 62 1.68 -16.57 6.82
N ILE A 63 1.29 -15.46 6.19
CA ILE A 63 1.05 -14.19 6.88
C ILE A 63 -0.38 -14.18 7.41
N LYS A 64 -0.55 -14.12 8.74
CA LYS A 64 -1.86 -14.01 9.38
C LYS A 64 -2.38 -12.58 9.39
N ASN A 65 -1.51 -11.62 9.73
CA ASN A 65 -1.86 -10.20 9.67
C ASN A 65 -0.61 -9.31 9.50
N GLN A 66 -0.84 -8.07 9.08
CA GLN A 66 0.16 -7.01 9.06
C GLN A 66 -0.41 -5.76 9.71
N LEU A 67 0.39 -5.15 10.60
CA LEU A 67 0.09 -3.84 11.17
C LEU A 67 0.82 -2.79 10.34
N ILE A 68 0.05 -1.98 9.61
CA ILE A 68 0.55 -0.80 8.91
C ILE A 68 0.18 0.41 9.76
N VAL A 69 1.16 1.29 10.01
CA VAL A 69 0.93 2.57 10.68
C VAL A 69 1.14 3.71 9.70
N CYS A 70 0.35 4.75 9.86
CA CYS A 70 0.43 5.98 9.09
C CYS A 70 1.04 7.08 9.96
N THR A 71 2.02 7.80 9.41
CA THR A 71 2.63 8.96 10.05
C THR A 71 2.36 10.15 9.15
N ARG A 72 1.65 11.15 9.66
CA ARG A 72 1.46 12.41 8.93
C ARG A 72 2.83 13.03 8.74
N GLU A 73 3.21 13.32 7.50
CA GLU A 73 4.39 14.12 7.23
C GLU A 73 4.06 15.54 7.69
N GLY A 74 4.84 16.07 8.64
CA GLY A 74 4.59 17.41 9.19
C GLY A 74 4.76 18.49 8.12
N ARG A 75 4.03 19.59 8.29
CA ARG A 75 4.46 20.90 7.75
C ARG A 75 5.47 21.51 8.71
#